data_AF-A0A6A1Q0N5-F1
#
_entry.id   AF-A0A6A1Q0N5-F1
#
_cell.length_a   1.000
_cell.length_b   1.000
_cell.length_c   1.000
_cell.angle_alpha   90.00
_cell.angle_beta   90.00
_cell.angle_gamma   90.00
#
_symmetry.space_group_name_H-M   'P 1'
#
loop_
_entity.id
_entity.type
_entity.pdbx_description
1 polymer ?
#
loop_
_entity_poly.entity_id
_entity_poly.type
_entity_poly.pdbx_seq_one_letter_code
_entity_poly.pdbx_strand_id
1 'polypeptide(L)'
;MAVSLDDDVPLILTLDEGGSTPLAPSNGLGQEDLPSRNGGKYAVHDSCTPSLSSGGESSPSSLTGHNWEMNYQEAAIYLQEGENNDKFFTHPKNAKALAAYLFAHNHLFYLMELSAALLLLLLSLCEAPAVPALRLGIYVHATLELFALMVVVFELCMKLRWLGLHTFIRHRRTMVKTSVLVVQFVEAIVVLVRQTSHVRVTRALRCIFLVDCRYCGGVRRNLRQIFQSLPPFMDILSLLLFFMIIFAILGFYLFSPNPSDPYFSTLENSIVSLFVLLTTAK
;
A
#
# COMPACT_ATOMS: atom_id res chain seq x y z
N MET A 1 -20.82 -4.19 -17.75
CA MET A 1 -19.67 -4.47 -16.85
C MET A 1 -19.96 -3.80 -15.53
N ALA A 2 -20.05 -4.56 -14.44
CA ALA A 2 -20.31 -3.99 -13.12
C ALA A 2 -19.02 -3.44 -12.52
N VAL A 3 -19.03 -2.16 -12.15
CA VAL A 3 -17.95 -1.52 -11.36
C VAL A 3 -18.34 -1.67 -9.90
N SER A 4 -17.58 -2.45 -9.12
CA SER A 4 -17.77 -2.52 -7.67
C SER A 4 -17.15 -1.28 -7.01
N LEU A 5 -17.95 -0.23 -6.87
CA LEU A 5 -17.67 0.91 -6.00
C LEU A 5 -18.32 0.64 -4.64
N ASP A 6 -17.58 -0.01 -3.75
CA ASP A 6 -17.85 -0.01 -2.31
C ASP A 6 -16.57 -0.35 -1.54
N ASP A 7 -16.55 -0.04 -0.24
CA ASP A 7 -15.42 -0.17 0.71
C ASP A 7 -14.20 0.74 0.46
N ASP A 8 -14.27 2.00 0.91
CA ASP A 8 -13.16 2.75 1.55
C ASP A 8 -13.63 4.13 2.09
N VAL A 9 -14.54 4.15 3.08
CA VAL A 9 -14.90 5.38 3.84
C VAL A 9 -14.57 5.19 5.33
N PRO A 10 -13.69 5.99 5.94
CA PRO A 10 -13.39 5.89 7.37
C PRO A 10 -14.54 6.45 8.22
N LEU A 11 -15.05 5.63 9.14
CA LEU A 11 -16.29 5.85 9.92
C LEU A 11 -16.14 6.87 11.08
N ILE A 12 -15.38 7.95 10.88
CA ILE A 12 -14.98 8.91 11.94
C ILE A 12 -15.40 10.37 11.63
N LEU A 13 -16.02 10.65 10.48
CA LEU A 13 -16.36 12.02 10.03
C LEU A 13 -17.86 12.32 9.84
N THR A 14 -18.76 11.60 10.51
CA THR A 14 -20.22 11.84 10.42
C THR A 14 -20.90 11.94 11.80
N LEU A 15 -20.30 12.70 12.72
CA LEU A 15 -20.89 13.05 14.01
C LEU A 15 -20.60 14.52 14.39
N ASP A 16 -21.24 15.45 13.70
CA ASP A 16 -21.86 16.62 14.35
C ASP A 16 -22.98 17.22 13.46
N GLU A 17 -23.78 18.11 14.06
CA GLU A 17 -24.90 18.91 13.55
C GLU A 17 -26.23 18.18 13.19
N GLY A 18 -27.32 18.65 13.81
CA GLY A 18 -28.69 18.48 13.28
C GLY A 18 -29.77 17.94 14.23
N GLY A 19 -30.05 18.59 15.35
CA GLY A 19 -31.19 18.22 16.20
C GLY A 19 -32.53 18.77 15.71
N SER A 20 -33.57 17.93 15.60
CA SER A 20 -35.00 18.24 15.81
C SER A 20 -35.90 17.00 15.65
N THR A 21 -36.75 16.74 16.64
CA THR A 21 -37.82 15.70 16.65
C THR A 21 -39.17 16.28 16.18
N PRO A 22 -40.27 15.49 16.07
CA PRO A 22 -40.43 14.05 15.79
C PRO A 22 -41.39 13.80 14.59
N LEU A 23 -41.63 12.53 14.20
CA LEU A 23 -42.95 11.98 13.79
C LEU A 23 -42.87 10.49 13.41
N ALA A 24 -43.88 9.71 13.81
CA ALA A 24 -44.21 8.37 13.28
C ALA A 24 -45.62 8.47 12.63
N PRO A 25 -46.04 7.56 11.72
CA PRO A 25 -46.52 6.23 12.16
C PRO A 25 -46.39 5.03 11.18
N SER A 26 -46.44 3.83 11.77
CA SER A 26 -47.04 2.54 11.34
C SER A 26 -47.27 2.18 9.86
N ASN A 27 -46.68 1.06 9.40
CA ASN A 27 -47.35 -0.26 9.19
C ASN A 27 -46.53 -1.23 8.31
N GLY A 28 -46.54 -2.53 8.63
CA GLY A 28 -46.02 -3.60 7.74
C GLY A 28 -45.49 -4.84 8.47
N LEU A 29 -46.34 -5.84 8.72
CA LEU A 29 -45.99 -7.13 9.33
C LEU A 29 -45.18 -8.04 8.38
N GLY A 30 -44.22 -8.79 8.91
CA GLY A 30 -43.45 -9.81 8.19
C GLY A 30 -42.65 -10.71 9.12
N GLN A 31 -43.14 -11.94 9.34
CA GLN A 31 -42.63 -12.97 10.24
C GLN A 31 -42.32 -14.25 9.41
N GLU A 32 -41.35 -15.11 9.74
CA GLU A 32 -40.42 -15.19 10.87
C GLU A 32 -39.10 -15.87 10.44
N ASP A 33 -37.99 -15.68 11.18
CA ASP A 33 -37.09 -16.78 11.60
C ASP A 33 -35.91 -16.29 12.48
N LEU A 34 -35.82 -16.81 13.72
CA LEU A 34 -34.70 -16.58 14.66
C LEU A 34 -34.29 -17.91 15.33
N PRO A 35 -33.03 -18.36 15.22
CA PRO A 35 -32.59 -19.56 15.90
C PRO A 35 -32.17 -19.29 17.36
N SER A 36 -33.01 -19.77 18.27
CA SER A 36 -32.67 -20.37 19.57
C SER A 36 -31.82 -19.59 20.60
N ARG A 37 -32.56 -18.95 21.51
CA ARG A 37 -32.20 -18.64 22.91
C ARG A 37 -31.57 -19.83 23.65
N ASN A 38 -30.35 -19.67 24.18
CA ASN A 38 -29.91 -20.42 25.37
C ASN A 38 -29.31 -19.46 26.40
N GLY A 39 -30.03 -19.23 27.51
CA GLY A 39 -29.66 -18.27 28.54
C GLY A 39 -29.24 -18.96 29.84
N GLY A 40 -27.98 -18.80 30.24
CA GLY A 40 -27.49 -19.15 31.57
C GLY A 40 -27.78 -18.00 32.55
N LYS A 41 -28.48 -18.30 33.66
CA LYS A 41 -28.81 -17.31 34.70
C LYS A 41 -27.59 -16.98 35.55
N TYR A 42 -27.35 -15.68 35.78
CA TYR A 42 -26.56 -15.23 36.92
C TYR A 42 -27.44 -15.30 38.17
N ALA A 43 -27.10 -16.16 39.12
CA ALA A 43 -27.69 -16.17 40.46
C ALA A 43 -26.70 -15.54 41.43
N VAL A 44 -27.00 -14.31 41.87
CA VAL A 44 -26.37 -13.72 43.05
C VAL A 44 -26.84 -14.54 44.26
N HIS A 45 -25.91 -15.01 45.09
CA HIS A 45 -26.26 -15.61 46.37
C HIS A 45 -25.44 -14.98 47.49
N ASP A 46 -26.14 -14.38 48.43
CA ASP A 46 -25.54 -13.71 49.58
C ASP A 46 -24.87 -14.69 50.55
N SER A 47 -23.98 -14.10 51.35
CA SER A 47 -23.07 -14.73 52.30
C SER A 47 -23.72 -15.55 53.41
N CYS A 48 -23.14 -16.71 53.70
CA CYS A 48 -23.18 -17.32 55.03
C CYS A 48 -21.91 -18.15 55.30
N THR A 49 -21.17 -17.80 56.35
CA THR A 49 -20.06 -18.61 56.90
C THR A 49 -20.60 -19.69 57.85
N PRO A 50 -20.02 -20.90 57.88
CA PRO A 50 -19.12 -21.17 59.02
C PRO A 50 -17.93 -22.14 58.77
N SER A 51 -17.01 -22.10 59.75
CA SER A 51 -16.10 -23.18 60.21
C SER A 51 -15.12 -23.88 59.24
N LEU A 52 -13.88 -23.39 59.31
CA LEU A 52 -12.63 -24.14 59.49
C LEU A 52 -12.66 -25.69 59.36
N SER A 53 -12.01 -26.22 58.32
CA SER A 53 -11.31 -27.51 58.38
C SER A 53 -10.06 -27.48 57.47
N SER A 54 -9.01 -28.20 57.88
CA SER A 54 -7.70 -28.17 57.23
C SER A 54 -7.58 -29.31 56.21
N GLY A 55 -7.17 -28.98 54.99
CA GLY A 55 -6.82 -29.93 53.93
C GLY A 55 -6.10 -29.18 52.82
N GLY A 56 -4.84 -29.54 52.55
CA GLY A 56 -4.02 -28.88 51.54
C GLY A 56 -4.29 -29.37 50.11
N GLU A 57 -3.54 -28.80 49.16
CA GLU A 57 -3.46 -29.20 47.74
C GLU A 57 -4.76 -28.87 46.94
N SER A 58 -4.76 -28.03 45.90
CA SER A 58 -3.68 -27.48 45.07
C SER A 58 -4.12 -26.15 44.42
N SER A 59 -3.18 -25.28 44.08
CA SER A 59 -3.48 -23.93 43.55
C SER A 59 -3.80 -23.94 42.04
N PRO A 60 -4.97 -23.45 41.59
CA PRO A 60 -5.26 -23.23 40.16
C PRO A 60 -4.88 -21.82 39.66
N SER A 61 -4.10 -21.06 40.45
CA SER A 61 -3.82 -19.63 40.20
C SER A 61 -2.92 -19.34 39.00
N SER A 62 -2.14 -20.32 38.52
CA SER A 62 -1.27 -20.16 37.34
C SER A 62 -2.05 -20.17 36.01
N LEU A 63 -3.11 -20.98 35.90
CA LEU A 63 -3.91 -21.09 34.68
C LEU A 63 -4.70 -19.81 34.40
N THR A 64 -5.25 -19.17 35.43
CA THR A 64 -6.02 -17.93 35.30
C THR A 64 -5.13 -16.75 34.94
N GLY A 65 -3.96 -16.60 35.56
CA GLY A 65 -3.01 -15.53 35.25
C GLY A 65 -2.56 -15.55 33.78
N HIS A 66 -2.15 -16.73 33.29
CA HIS A 66 -1.68 -16.88 31.90
C HIS A 66 -2.79 -16.63 30.86
N ASN A 67 -4.04 -16.97 31.17
CA ASN A 67 -5.18 -16.70 30.29
C ASN A 67 -5.46 -15.18 30.16
N TRP A 68 -5.35 -14.42 31.25
CA TRP A 68 -5.50 -12.96 31.19
C TRP A 68 -4.35 -12.27 30.46
N GLU A 69 -3.11 -12.73 30.63
CA GLU A 69 -1.95 -12.22 29.88
C GLU A 69 -2.14 -12.35 28.37
N MET A 70 -2.59 -13.53 27.90
CA MET A 70 -2.93 -13.76 26.49
C MET A 70 -4.03 -12.82 25.99
N ASN A 71 -5.09 -12.61 26.78
CA ASN A 71 -6.18 -11.68 26.42
C ASN A 71 -5.69 -10.22 26.31
N TYR A 72 -4.81 -9.77 27.22
CA TYR A 72 -4.21 -8.43 27.14
C TYR A 72 -3.31 -8.30 25.90
N GLN A 73 -2.55 -9.34 25.55
CA GLN A 73 -1.73 -9.35 24.35
C GLN A 73 -2.58 -9.33 23.06
N GLU A 74 -3.67 -10.08 23.00
CA GLU A 74 -4.60 -10.07 21.84
C GLU A 74 -5.26 -8.69 21.68
N ALA A 75 -5.73 -8.10 22.79
CA ALA A 75 -6.31 -6.76 22.79
C ALA A 75 -5.32 -5.67 22.32
N ALA A 76 -4.05 -5.75 22.74
CA ALA A 76 -2.99 -4.86 22.27
C ALA A 76 -2.72 -5.01 20.77
N ILE A 77 -2.79 -6.24 20.24
CA ILE A 77 -2.65 -6.51 18.80
C ILE A 77 -3.82 -5.92 18.00
N TYR A 78 -5.07 -6.06 18.45
CA TYR A 78 -6.21 -5.42 17.77
C TYR A 78 -6.06 -3.90 17.70
N LEU A 79 -5.57 -3.27 18.77
CA LEU A 79 -5.32 -1.82 18.79
C LEU A 79 -4.22 -1.43 17.79
N GLN A 80 -3.15 -2.21 17.69
CA GLN A 80 -2.06 -2.02 16.73
C GLN A 80 -2.50 -2.27 15.27
N GLU A 81 -3.29 -3.32 15.00
CA GLU A 81 -3.87 -3.59 13.68
C GLU A 81 -4.80 -2.45 13.24
N GLY A 82 -5.59 -1.90 14.17
CA GLY A 82 -6.44 -0.73 13.96
C GLY A 82 -5.65 0.53 13.60
N GLU A 83 -4.60 0.87 14.37
CA GLU A 83 -3.71 2.00 14.09
C GLU A 83 -3.00 1.86 12.73
N ASN A 84 -2.53 0.64 12.41
CA ASN A 84 -1.85 0.34 11.16
C ASN A 84 -2.77 0.40 9.93
N ASN A 85 -4.09 0.25 10.11
CA ASN A 85 -5.04 -0.10 9.06
C ASN A 85 -4.63 -1.42 8.36
N ASP A 86 -4.36 -2.43 9.17
CA ASP A 86 -4.21 -3.82 8.73
C ASP A 86 -5.56 -4.56 8.80
N LYS A 87 -5.73 -5.60 7.98
CA LYS A 87 -7.03 -6.26 7.82
C LYS A 87 -7.20 -7.40 8.82
N PHE A 88 -8.19 -7.29 9.71
CA PHE A 88 -8.48 -8.25 10.79
C PHE A 88 -8.64 -9.72 10.38
N PHE A 89 -8.82 -10.06 9.09
CA PHE A 89 -8.84 -11.45 8.65
C PHE A 89 -7.46 -12.15 8.76
N THR A 90 -6.35 -11.41 8.87
CA THR A 90 -5.00 -11.96 9.09
C THR A 90 -4.60 -12.06 10.58
N HIS A 91 -5.54 -11.82 11.50
CA HIS A 91 -5.26 -11.78 12.93
C HIS A 91 -4.65 -13.10 13.46
N PRO A 92 -3.58 -13.07 14.28
CA PRO A 92 -2.80 -14.24 14.67
C PRO A 92 -3.46 -15.13 15.73
N LYS A 93 -4.27 -16.11 15.31
CA LYS A 93 -4.98 -17.06 16.21
C LYS A 93 -4.13 -18.18 16.83
N ASN A 94 -2.90 -18.38 16.37
CA ASN A 94 -2.02 -19.50 16.77
C ASN A 94 -0.69 -18.96 17.29
N ALA A 95 -0.08 -19.57 18.31
CA ALA A 95 1.24 -19.15 18.84
C ALA A 95 2.34 -18.99 17.76
N LYS A 96 2.33 -19.85 16.73
CA LYS A 96 3.25 -19.74 15.56
C LYS A 96 2.96 -18.50 14.68
N ALA A 97 1.69 -18.14 14.53
CA ALA A 97 1.27 -16.93 13.80
C ALA A 97 1.53 -15.67 14.62
N LEU A 98 1.33 -15.72 15.95
CA LEU A 98 1.66 -14.66 16.89
C LEU A 98 3.15 -14.34 16.86
N ALA A 99 4.02 -15.35 16.95
CA ALA A 99 5.46 -15.16 16.82
C ALA A 99 5.89 -14.57 15.46
N ALA A 100 5.22 -14.98 14.36
CA ALA A 100 5.48 -14.43 13.03
C ALA A 100 4.99 -12.97 12.90
N TYR A 101 3.83 -12.65 13.45
CA TYR A 101 3.27 -11.29 13.52
C TYR A 101 4.22 -10.37 14.29
N LEU A 102 4.63 -10.77 15.50
CA LEU A 102 5.49 -9.98 16.38
C LEU A 102 6.88 -9.72 15.77
N PHE A 103 7.42 -10.72 15.05
CA PHE A 103 8.66 -10.55 14.28
C PHE A 103 8.51 -9.56 13.12
N ALA A 104 7.42 -9.67 12.34
CA ALA A 104 7.15 -8.78 11.20
C ALA A 104 6.79 -7.34 11.63
N HIS A 105 6.26 -7.16 12.85
CA HIS A 105 5.89 -5.86 13.42
C HIS A 105 7.01 -5.21 14.26
N ASN A 106 8.22 -5.75 14.23
CA ASN A 106 9.38 -5.15 14.89
C ASN A 106 9.86 -3.89 14.13
N HIS A 107 10.15 -2.82 14.87
CA HIS A 107 10.73 -1.58 14.33
C HIS A 107 12.03 -1.83 13.55
N LEU A 108 12.85 -2.81 13.96
CA LEU A 108 14.04 -3.21 13.21
C LEU A 108 13.72 -3.78 11.82
N PHE A 109 12.60 -4.50 11.69
CA PHE A 109 12.15 -5.02 10.40
C PHE A 109 11.71 -3.87 9.49
N TYR A 110 10.94 -2.90 9.99
CA TYR A 110 10.56 -1.71 9.22
C TYR A 110 11.76 -0.85 8.80
N LEU A 111 12.75 -0.69 9.68
CA LEU A 111 13.99 0.03 9.38
C LEU A 111 14.81 -0.71 8.31
N MET A 112 14.86 -2.05 8.37
CA MET A 112 15.47 -2.89 7.34
C MET A 112 14.78 -2.66 5.99
N GLU A 113 13.44 -2.74 5.90
CA GLU A 113 12.70 -2.47 4.65
C GLU A 113 13.02 -1.10 4.05
N LEU A 114 13.03 -0.06 4.90
CA LEU A 114 13.34 1.30 4.48
C LEU A 114 14.80 1.42 4.00
N SER A 115 15.74 0.82 4.72
CA SER A 115 17.17 0.86 4.38
C SER A 115 17.49 0.11 3.08
N ALA A 116 16.85 -1.03 2.82
CA ALA A 116 17.02 -1.81 1.60
C ALA A 116 16.44 -1.07 0.38
N ALA A 117 15.24 -0.49 0.52
CA ALA A 117 14.65 0.34 -0.52
C ALA A 117 15.49 1.60 -0.80
N LEU A 118 15.96 2.31 0.25
CA LEU A 118 16.80 3.49 0.10
C LEU A 118 18.15 3.15 -0.55
N LEU A 119 18.77 2.04 -0.17
CA LEU A 119 20.01 1.55 -0.78
C LEU A 119 19.84 1.26 -2.27
N LEU A 120 18.74 0.61 -2.68
CA LEU A 120 18.43 0.34 -4.09
C LEU A 120 18.25 1.64 -4.91
N LEU A 121 17.68 2.69 -4.32
CA LEU A 121 17.56 4.00 -4.97
C LEU A 121 18.91 4.73 -5.04
N LEU A 122 19.65 4.81 -3.93
CA LEU A 122 20.95 5.48 -3.86
C LEU A 122 22.00 4.82 -4.76
N LEU A 123 21.94 3.50 -4.95
CA LEU A 123 22.83 2.78 -5.86
C LEU A 123 22.74 3.32 -7.31
N SER A 124 21.59 3.86 -7.71
CA SER A 124 21.41 4.49 -9.02
C SER A 124 22.29 5.73 -9.26
N LEU A 125 22.88 6.32 -8.21
CA LEU A 125 23.86 7.42 -8.34
C LEU A 125 25.25 6.94 -8.75
N CYS A 126 25.58 5.69 -8.40
CA CYS A 126 26.86 5.03 -8.68
C CYS A 126 26.85 4.24 -10.00
N GLU A 127 25.66 3.91 -10.50
CA GLU A 127 25.42 3.21 -11.77
C GLU A 127 25.43 4.16 -12.98
N ALA A 128 25.78 3.65 -14.17
CA ALA A 128 25.75 4.47 -15.39
C ALA A 128 24.32 4.97 -15.74
N PRO A 129 24.14 6.28 -16.07
CA PRO A 129 25.12 7.37 -16.06
C PRO A 129 25.40 7.89 -14.64
N ALA A 130 26.59 7.61 -14.12
CA ALA A 130 26.95 7.86 -12.73
C ALA A 130 27.46 9.29 -12.52
N VAL A 131 27.27 9.82 -11.30
CA VAL A 131 27.94 11.05 -10.85
C VAL A 131 29.47 10.85 -10.94
N PRO A 132 30.25 11.77 -11.55
CA PRO A 132 31.68 11.54 -11.80
C PRO A 132 32.51 11.16 -10.57
N ALA A 133 32.13 11.66 -9.38
CA ALA A 133 32.80 11.38 -8.11
C ALA A 133 32.45 10.02 -7.47
N LEU A 134 31.38 9.35 -7.91
CA LEU A 134 30.83 8.13 -7.29
C LEU A 134 30.83 6.92 -8.23
N ARG A 135 31.68 6.92 -9.27
CA ARG A 135 31.80 5.80 -10.22
C ARG A 135 32.36 4.55 -9.56
N LEU A 136 31.48 3.57 -9.32
CA LEU A 136 31.87 2.21 -8.91
C LEU A 136 32.10 1.29 -10.12
N GLY A 137 32.96 0.30 -9.94
CA GLY A 137 33.14 -0.78 -10.92
C GLY A 137 31.86 -1.58 -11.15
N ILE A 138 31.72 -2.19 -12.33
CA ILE A 138 30.48 -2.88 -12.75
C ILE A 138 30.14 -4.02 -11.78
N TYR A 139 31.13 -4.85 -11.44
CA TYR A 139 31.01 -5.89 -10.41
C TYR A 139 30.52 -5.35 -9.06
N VAL A 140 31.04 -4.21 -8.60
CA VAL A 140 30.77 -3.70 -7.23
C VAL A 140 29.32 -3.23 -7.10
N HIS A 141 28.81 -2.46 -8.07
CA HIS A 141 27.41 -2.07 -8.00
C HIS A 141 26.47 -3.26 -8.26
N ALA A 142 26.82 -4.18 -9.15
CA ALA A 142 25.98 -5.36 -9.43
C ALA A 142 25.89 -6.32 -8.22
N THR A 143 26.96 -6.50 -7.43
CA THR A 143 26.91 -7.30 -6.20
C THR A 143 26.17 -6.58 -5.06
N LEU A 144 26.30 -5.26 -4.95
CA LEU A 144 25.49 -4.45 -4.01
C LEU A 144 23.99 -4.48 -4.37
N GLU A 145 23.66 -4.42 -5.66
CA GLU A 145 22.29 -4.57 -6.17
C GLU A 145 21.73 -5.95 -5.80
N LEU A 146 22.47 -7.02 -6.11
CA LEU A 146 22.07 -8.39 -5.78
C LEU A 146 21.90 -8.58 -4.26
N PHE A 147 22.79 -8.03 -3.44
CA PHE A 147 22.68 -8.07 -1.98
C PHE A 147 21.40 -7.37 -1.49
N ALA A 148 21.12 -6.15 -1.96
CA ALA A 148 19.93 -5.42 -1.57
C ALA A 148 18.64 -6.12 -2.03
N LEU A 149 18.62 -6.70 -3.23
CA LEU A 149 17.50 -7.52 -3.71
C LEU A 149 17.32 -8.80 -2.86
N MET A 150 18.40 -9.42 -2.37
CA MET A 150 18.30 -10.56 -1.44
C MET A 150 17.71 -10.19 -0.08
N VAL A 151 17.95 -8.98 0.43
CA VAL A 151 17.26 -8.47 1.63
C VAL A 151 15.76 -8.32 1.36
N VAL A 152 15.38 -7.77 0.20
CA VAL A 152 13.96 -7.67 -0.20
C VAL A 152 13.31 -9.06 -0.41
N VAL A 153 14.03 -10.05 -0.93
CA VAL A 153 13.56 -11.45 -0.96
C VAL A 153 13.27 -11.96 0.45
N PHE A 154 14.18 -11.73 1.40
CA PHE A 154 14.00 -12.13 2.80
C PHE A 154 12.78 -11.46 3.46
N GLU A 155 12.57 -10.16 3.22
CA GLU A 155 11.35 -9.44 3.65
C GLU A 155 10.07 -10.09 3.12
N LEU A 156 10.04 -10.42 1.81
CA LEU A 156 8.89 -11.07 1.18
C LEU A 156 8.66 -12.48 1.73
N CYS A 157 9.72 -13.25 2.00
CA CYS A 157 9.61 -14.56 2.64
C CYS A 157 9.05 -14.48 4.07
N MET A 158 9.45 -13.47 4.85
CA MET A 158 8.92 -13.25 6.20
C MET A 158 7.45 -12.79 6.17
N LYS A 159 7.10 -11.86 5.27
CA LYS A 159 5.70 -11.48 5.00
C LYS A 159 4.86 -12.68 4.54
N LEU A 160 5.39 -13.54 3.66
CA LEU A 160 4.71 -14.77 3.23
C LEU A 160 4.48 -15.75 4.39
N ARG A 161 5.46 -15.90 5.29
CA ARG A 161 5.34 -16.75 6.50
C ARG A 161 4.29 -16.22 7.49
N TRP A 162 4.09 -14.91 7.56
CA TRP A 162 3.05 -14.28 8.39
C TRP A 162 1.66 -14.35 7.74
N LEU A 163 1.47 -13.85 6.51
CA LEU A 163 0.14 -13.75 5.87
C LEU A 163 -0.40 -15.10 5.33
N GLY A 164 0.49 -16.04 5.02
CA GLY A 164 0.18 -17.30 4.34
C GLY A 164 0.01 -17.16 2.82
N LEU A 165 0.26 -18.27 2.10
CA LEU A 165 0.33 -18.34 0.63
C LEU A 165 -0.90 -17.79 -0.09
N HIS A 166 -2.10 -18.23 0.29
CA HIS A 166 -3.35 -17.84 -0.38
C HIS A 166 -3.62 -16.32 -0.26
N THR A 167 -3.45 -15.76 0.93
CA THR A 167 -3.57 -14.32 1.19
C THR A 167 -2.53 -13.52 0.40
N PHE A 168 -1.27 -13.98 0.41
CA PHE A 168 -0.15 -13.34 -0.27
C PHE A 168 -0.40 -13.23 -1.78
N ILE A 169 -0.84 -14.32 -2.42
CA ILE A 169 -1.11 -14.36 -3.87
C ILE A 169 -2.33 -13.50 -4.25
N ARG A 170 -3.37 -13.46 -3.40
CA ARG A 170 -4.56 -12.61 -3.64
C ARG A 170 -4.24 -11.11 -3.53
N HIS A 171 -3.20 -10.73 -2.81
CA HIS A 171 -2.88 -9.33 -2.55
C HIS A 171 -2.10 -8.67 -3.70
N ARG A 172 -2.82 -7.97 -4.58
CA ARG A 172 -2.29 -7.29 -5.80
C ARG A 172 -0.99 -6.52 -5.58
N ARG A 173 -0.88 -5.72 -4.52
CA ARG A 173 0.31 -4.89 -4.22
C ARG A 173 1.57 -5.75 -4.01
N THR A 174 1.44 -6.83 -3.24
CA THR A 174 2.55 -7.76 -3.00
C THR A 174 2.92 -8.48 -4.29
N MET A 175 1.95 -8.92 -5.09
CA MET A 175 2.22 -9.55 -6.39
C MET A 175 2.96 -8.64 -7.38
N VAL A 176 2.65 -7.34 -7.43
CA VAL A 176 3.43 -6.39 -8.25
C VAL A 176 4.84 -6.23 -7.70
N LYS A 177 5.02 -6.09 -6.37
CA LYS A 177 6.36 -6.03 -5.74
C LYS A 177 7.20 -7.28 -6.05
N THR A 178 6.61 -8.48 -5.96
CA THR A 178 7.25 -9.76 -6.32
C THR A 178 7.61 -9.81 -7.81
N SER A 179 6.73 -9.36 -8.70
CA SER A 179 7.00 -9.33 -10.15
C SER A 179 8.19 -8.42 -10.48
N VAL A 180 8.20 -7.19 -9.93
CA VAL A 180 9.31 -6.24 -10.11
C VAL A 180 10.62 -6.80 -9.52
N LEU A 181 10.56 -7.45 -8.35
CA LEU A 181 11.71 -8.11 -7.73
C LEU A 181 12.30 -9.20 -8.64
N VAL A 182 11.47 -10.07 -9.21
CA VAL A 182 11.95 -11.13 -10.13
C VAL A 182 12.61 -10.53 -11.37
N VAL A 183 12.00 -9.53 -11.99
CA VAL A 183 12.56 -8.85 -13.17
C VAL A 183 13.92 -8.21 -12.86
N GLN A 184 14.02 -7.46 -11.76
CA GLN A 184 15.29 -6.81 -11.38
C GLN A 184 16.36 -7.82 -10.95
N PHE A 185 15.98 -8.93 -10.30
CA PHE A 185 16.92 -9.98 -9.90
C PHE A 185 17.54 -10.69 -11.13
N VAL A 186 16.71 -11.02 -12.12
CA VAL A 186 17.20 -11.58 -13.40
C VAL A 186 18.10 -10.57 -14.13
N GLU A 187 17.71 -9.29 -14.17
CA GLU A 187 18.52 -8.26 -14.83
C GLU A 187 19.87 -8.02 -14.14
N ALA A 188 19.90 -8.01 -12.80
CA ALA A 188 21.13 -7.90 -12.02
C ALA A 188 22.10 -9.07 -12.30
N ILE A 189 21.58 -10.30 -12.39
CA ILE A 189 22.36 -11.48 -12.80
C ILE A 189 22.88 -11.32 -14.23
N VAL A 190 22.05 -10.86 -15.18
CA VAL A 190 22.45 -10.66 -16.57
C VAL A 190 23.56 -9.60 -16.69
N VAL A 191 23.51 -8.51 -15.91
CA VAL A 191 24.60 -7.52 -15.85
C VAL A 191 25.87 -8.12 -15.25
N LEU A 192 25.75 -8.88 -14.15
CA LEU A 192 26.88 -9.51 -13.48
C LEU A 192 27.59 -10.55 -14.37
N VAL A 193 26.85 -11.28 -15.22
CA VAL A 193 27.44 -12.23 -16.18
C VAL A 193 28.02 -11.52 -17.41
N ARG A 194 27.30 -10.55 -17.99
CA ARG A 194 27.73 -9.92 -19.26
C ARG A 194 28.81 -8.85 -19.11
N GLN A 195 28.96 -8.26 -17.93
CA GLN A 195 29.90 -7.15 -17.67
C GLN A 195 29.73 -5.91 -18.57
N THR A 196 28.57 -5.79 -19.22
CA THR A 196 28.18 -4.64 -20.06
C THR A 196 26.88 -4.06 -19.55
N SER A 197 26.91 -2.79 -19.13
CA SER A 197 25.72 -2.03 -18.76
C SER A 197 24.86 -1.76 -20.00
N HIS A 198 23.70 -2.39 -20.11
CA HIS A 198 22.69 -2.05 -21.11
C HIS A 198 21.76 -0.94 -20.58
N VAL A 199 20.84 -0.43 -21.41
CA VAL A 199 19.83 0.53 -20.98
C VAL A 199 18.81 -0.19 -20.07
N ARG A 200 18.93 0.07 -18.76
CA ARG A 200 18.17 -0.61 -17.70
C ARG A 200 16.93 0.19 -17.30
N VAL A 201 15.87 0.09 -18.10
CA VAL A 201 14.62 0.84 -17.87
C VAL A 201 13.91 0.40 -16.59
N THR A 202 14.09 -0.86 -16.17
CA THR A 202 13.47 -1.46 -14.98
C THR A 202 13.90 -0.81 -13.66
N ARG A 203 15.02 -0.06 -13.63
CA ARG A 203 15.45 0.72 -12.47
C ARG A 203 14.39 1.72 -12.01
N ALA A 204 13.62 2.29 -12.94
CA ALA A 204 12.51 3.20 -12.60
C ALA A 204 11.44 2.54 -11.72
N LEU A 205 11.32 1.20 -11.77
CA LEU A 205 10.40 0.43 -10.94
C LEU A 205 10.91 0.27 -9.49
N ARG A 206 12.19 0.54 -9.18
CA ARG A 206 12.73 0.46 -7.80
C ARG A 206 11.95 1.33 -6.80
N CYS A 207 11.37 2.43 -7.26
CA CYS A 207 10.49 3.29 -6.46
C CYS A 207 9.33 2.52 -5.80
N ILE A 208 8.89 1.38 -6.36
CA ILE A 208 7.84 0.56 -5.74
C ILE A 208 8.25 -0.02 -4.39
N PHE A 209 9.54 -0.32 -4.18
CA PHE A 209 10.03 -0.87 -2.92
C PHE A 209 9.88 0.16 -1.80
N LEU A 210 10.27 1.42 -2.08
CA LEU A 210 10.11 2.54 -1.14
C LEU A 210 8.63 2.84 -0.85
N VAL A 211 7.77 2.83 -1.87
CA VAL A 211 6.31 3.08 -1.69
C VAL A 211 5.60 1.94 -0.94
N ASP A 212 6.11 0.71 -0.97
CA ASP A 212 5.57 -0.40 -0.17
C ASP A 212 5.99 -0.37 1.31
N CYS A 213 7.10 0.31 1.66
CA CYS A 213 7.60 0.40 3.05
C CYS A 213 6.53 0.87 4.05
N ARG A 214 6.62 0.38 5.29
CA ARG A 214 5.66 0.72 6.37
C ARG A 214 5.65 2.21 6.73
N TYR A 215 6.81 2.87 6.78
CA TYR A 215 6.91 4.31 7.05
C TYR A 215 6.35 5.19 5.92
N CYS A 216 6.51 4.76 4.66
CA CYS A 216 6.04 5.50 3.49
C CYS A 216 4.53 5.32 3.20
N GLY A 217 3.75 4.85 4.19
CA GLY A 217 2.31 4.64 4.07
C GLY A 217 1.52 5.89 3.67
N GLY A 218 1.95 7.08 4.13
CA GLY A 218 1.36 8.37 3.71
C GLY A 218 1.61 8.68 2.24
N VAL A 219 2.86 8.56 1.78
CA VAL A 219 3.25 8.74 0.36
C VAL A 219 2.43 7.81 -0.55
N ARG A 220 2.25 6.55 -0.14
CA ARG A 220 1.43 5.57 -0.85
C ARG A 220 -0.06 5.95 -0.93
N ARG A 221 -0.63 6.53 0.13
CA ARG A 221 -2.02 7.04 0.14
C ARG A 221 -2.17 8.21 -0.82
N ASN A 222 -1.25 9.18 -0.78
CA ASN A 222 -1.26 10.35 -1.67
C ASN A 222 -1.11 9.96 -3.14
N LEU A 223 -0.18 9.04 -3.47
CA LEU A 223 -0.01 8.52 -4.83
C LEU A 223 -1.29 7.83 -5.33
N ARG A 224 -1.98 7.06 -4.48
CA ARG A 224 -3.26 6.43 -4.84
C ARG A 224 -4.31 7.49 -5.20
N GLN A 225 -4.43 8.56 -4.39
CA GLN A 225 -5.39 9.64 -4.63
C GLN A 225 -5.11 10.35 -5.96
N ILE A 226 -3.84 10.62 -6.29
CA ILE A 226 -3.45 11.17 -7.59
C ILE A 226 -3.93 10.26 -8.73
N PHE A 227 -3.65 8.96 -8.68
CA PHE A 227 -4.12 8.02 -9.70
C PHE A 227 -5.66 7.85 -9.74
N GLN A 228 -6.35 7.99 -8.61
CA GLN A 228 -7.82 7.99 -8.55
C GLN A 228 -8.44 9.27 -9.15
N SER A 229 -7.73 10.39 -9.14
CA SER A 229 -8.15 11.64 -9.79
C SER A 229 -7.87 11.68 -11.31
N LEU A 230 -7.11 10.72 -11.83
CA LEU A 230 -6.71 10.68 -13.23
C LEU A 230 -7.89 10.50 -14.23
N PRO A 231 -8.91 9.64 -13.99
CA PRO A 231 -10.01 9.45 -14.94
C PRO A 231 -10.78 10.72 -15.34
N PRO A 232 -11.27 11.58 -14.43
CA PRO A 232 -11.93 12.84 -14.82
C PRO A 232 -10.95 13.85 -15.43
N PHE A 233 -9.67 13.84 -15.04
CA PHE A 233 -8.64 14.68 -15.66
C PHE A 233 -8.43 14.33 -17.15
N MET A 234 -8.45 13.04 -17.51
CA MET A 234 -8.29 12.59 -18.90
C MET A 234 -9.41 13.07 -19.83
N ASP A 235 -10.64 13.23 -19.33
CA ASP A 235 -11.78 13.74 -20.11
C ASP A 235 -11.58 15.22 -20.50
N ILE A 236 -11.28 16.06 -19.51
CA ILE A 236 -10.97 17.48 -19.71
C ILE A 236 -9.74 17.66 -20.60
N LEU A 237 -8.69 16.85 -20.40
CA LEU A 237 -7.49 16.86 -21.22
C LEU A 237 -7.79 16.48 -22.69
N SER A 238 -8.67 15.50 -22.92
CA SER A 238 -9.09 15.10 -24.26
C SER A 238 -9.82 16.23 -24.99
N LEU A 239 -10.73 16.93 -24.30
CA LEU A 239 -11.43 18.10 -24.85
C LEU A 239 -10.46 19.25 -25.17
N LEU A 240 -9.47 19.51 -24.30
CA LEU A 240 -8.44 20.53 -24.52
C LEU A 240 -7.58 20.21 -25.75
N LEU A 241 -7.12 18.97 -25.88
CA LEU A 241 -6.33 18.52 -27.03
C LEU A 241 -7.13 18.56 -28.34
N PHE A 242 -8.44 18.27 -28.30
CA PHE A 242 -9.33 18.41 -29.45
C PHE A 242 -9.39 19.85 -29.98
N PHE A 243 -9.63 20.83 -29.10
CA PHE A 243 -9.60 22.25 -29.51
C PHE A 243 -8.21 22.70 -29.99
N MET A 244 -7.14 22.24 -29.35
CA MET A 244 -5.77 22.53 -29.77
C MET A 244 -5.48 22.05 -31.19
N ILE A 245 -5.94 20.84 -31.57
CA ILE A 245 -5.79 20.30 -32.93
C ILE A 245 -6.58 21.11 -33.95
N ILE A 246 -7.82 21.52 -33.64
CA ILE A 246 -8.63 22.38 -34.52
C ILE A 246 -7.91 23.72 -34.75
N PHE A 247 -7.41 24.36 -33.69
CA PHE A 247 -6.66 25.61 -33.83
C PHE A 247 -5.30 25.43 -34.52
N ALA A 248 -4.65 24.27 -34.42
CA ALA A 248 -3.42 23.98 -35.15
C ALA A 248 -3.66 23.89 -36.66
N ILE A 249 -4.75 23.23 -37.07
CA ILE A 249 -5.18 23.16 -38.47
C ILE A 249 -5.55 24.56 -38.98
N LEU A 250 -6.34 25.33 -38.21
CA LEU A 250 -6.72 26.69 -38.58
C LEU A 250 -5.52 27.63 -38.69
N GLY A 251 -4.60 27.59 -37.71
CA GLY A 251 -3.38 28.40 -37.69
C GLY A 251 -2.44 28.04 -38.84
N PHE A 252 -2.29 26.76 -39.16
CA PHE A 252 -1.57 26.30 -40.35
C PHE A 252 -2.17 26.90 -41.63
N TYR A 253 -3.49 26.76 -41.85
CA TYR A 253 -4.15 27.34 -43.03
C TYR A 253 -4.05 28.87 -43.11
N LEU A 254 -4.01 29.57 -41.97
CA LEU A 254 -3.99 31.03 -41.91
C LEU A 254 -2.59 31.63 -42.10
N PHE A 255 -1.55 30.97 -41.56
CA PHE A 255 -0.19 31.54 -41.46
C PHE A 255 0.88 30.80 -42.28
N SER A 256 0.63 29.57 -42.76
CA SER A 256 1.56 28.84 -43.63
C SER A 256 2.01 29.61 -44.90
N PRO A 257 1.21 30.50 -45.52
CA PRO A 257 1.67 31.28 -46.67
C PRO A 257 2.78 32.30 -46.37
N ASN A 258 3.07 32.63 -45.11
CA ASN A 258 4.09 33.62 -44.76
C ASN A 258 5.50 32.99 -44.63
N PRO A 259 6.45 33.25 -45.55
CA PRO A 259 7.78 32.66 -45.49
C PRO A 259 8.66 33.17 -44.34
N SER A 260 8.26 34.24 -43.60
CA SER A 260 9.02 34.71 -42.43
C SER A 260 8.61 34.04 -41.11
N ASP A 261 7.53 33.25 -41.08
CA ASP A 261 7.00 32.65 -39.85
C ASP A 261 7.40 31.15 -39.74
N PRO A 262 8.37 30.78 -38.88
CA PRO A 262 8.78 29.38 -38.76
C PRO A 262 7.72 28.51 -38.06
N TYR A 263 6.85 29.10 -37.24
CA TYR A 263 5.94 28.42 -36.32
C TYR A 263 4.80 27.65 -37.00
N PHE A 264 4.19 28.23 -38.03
CA PHE A 264 3.05 27.65 -38.77
C PHE A 264 3.44 27.10 -40.15
N SER A 265 4.73 26.77 -40.32
CA SER A 265 5.31 26.26 -41.56
C SER A 265 4.87 24.83 -41.91
N THR A 266 4.56 24.00 -40.91
CA THR A 266 4.07 22.63 -41.06
C THR A 266 2.98 22.34 -40.03
N LEU A 267 2.17 21.30 -40.25
CA LEU A 267 1.14 20.89 -39.29
C LEU A 267 1.74 20.47 -37.93
N GLU A 268 2.86 19.76 -37.94
CA GLU A 268 3.58 19.36 -36.71
C GLU A 268 4.09 20.59 -35.94
N ASN A 269 4.76 21.52 -36.63
CA ASN A 269 5.24 22.76 -36.02
C ASN A 269 4.08 23.60 -35.46
N SER A 270 2.92 23.60 -36.12
CA SER A 270 1.71 24.31 -35.66
C SER A 270 1.16 23.69 -34.37
N ILE A 271 1.12 22.35 -34.28
CA ILE A 271 0.68 21.63 -33.08
C ILE A 271 1.65 21.88 -31.92
N VAL A 272 2.95 21.75 -32.14
CA VAL A 272 3.97 21.98 -31.09
C VAL A 272 3.96 23.44 -30.63
N SER A 273 3.87 24.41 -31.56
CA SER A 273 3.80 25.84 -31.22
C SER A 273 2.58 26.17 -30.37
N LEU A 274 1.41 25.60 -30.68
CA LEU A 274 0.21 25.78 -29.84
C LEU A 274 0.28 25.05 -28.50
N PHE A 275 0.93 23.88 -28.43
CA PHE A 275 1.16 23.18 -27.17
C PHE A 275 2.11 23.97 -26.24
N VAL A 276 3.15 24.59 -26.81
CA VAL A 276 4.03 25.52 -26.07
C VAL A 276 3.26 26.77 -25.64
N LEU A 277 2.47 27.37 -26.54
CA LEU A 277 1.65 28.55 -26.25
C LEU A 277 0.58 28.29 -25.17
N LEU A 278 0.01 27.08 -25.11
CA LEU A 278 -0.91 26.65 -24.06
C LEU A 278 -0.27 26.71 -22.65
N THR A 279 1.05 26.47 -22.56
CA THR A 279 1.81 26.64 -21.31
C THR A 279 2.25 28.09 -21.05
N THR A 280 1.98 29.01 -21.99
CA THR A 280 2.44 30.42 -22.00
C THR A 280 3.97 30.58 -21.90
N ALA A 281 4.72 29.56 -22.31
CA ALA A 281 6.17 29.64 -22.41
C ALA A 281 6.57 30.69 -23.46
N LYS A 282 7.60 31.48 -23.14
CA LYS A 282 8.17 32.55 -23.96
C LYS A 282 9.50 32.12 -24.58
#